data_AF-A0A848WJ14-F1
#
_entry.id   AF-A0A848WJ14-F1
#
_cell.length_a   1.000
_cell.length_b   1.000
_cell.length_c   1.000
_cell.angle_alpha   90.00
_cell.angle_beta   90.00
_cell.angle_gamma   90.00
#
_symmetry.space_group_name_H-M   'P 1'
#
loop_
_entity.id
_entity.type
_entity.pdbx_description
1 polymer ?
#
loop_
_entity_poly.entity_id
_entity_poly.type
_entity_poly.pdbx_seq_one_letter_code
_entity_poly.pdbx_strand_id
1 'polypeptide(L)' 'IAMEDGLRFAIREGGRTVGSGVVSKILE' A
#
# COMPACT_ATOMS: atom_id res chain seq x y z
N ILE A 1 8.59 -8.09 -1.05
CA ILE A 1 8.21 -7.57 0.29
C ILE A 1 7.25 -8.57 0.89
N ALA A 2 7.39 -8.90 2.18
CA ALA A 2 6.35 -9.67 2.87
C ALA A 2 5.13 -8.74 3.07
N MET A 3 3.97 -9.16 2.58
CA MET A 3 2.71 -8.41 2.70
C MET A 3 1.75 -9.17 3.59
N GLU A 4 1.01 -8.43 4.40
CA GLU A 4 0.00 -8.93 5.33
C GLU A 4 -1.22 -8.02 5.31
N ASP A 5 -2.39 -8.56 5.67
CA ASP A 5 -3.61 -7.78 5.80
C ASP A 5 -3.42 -6.71 6.88
N GLY A 6 -3.95 -5.51 6.64
CA GLY A 6 -3.76 -4.36 7.54
C GLY A 6 -2.45 -3.60 7.31
N LEU A 7 -1.55 -4.07 6.44
CA LEU A 7 -0.34 -3.32 6.09
C LEU A 7 -0.69 -1.98 5.44
N ARG A 8 -0.12 -0.90 5.98
CA ARG A 8 -0.32 0.46 5.44
C ARG A 8 0.73 0.78 4.39
N PHE A 9 0.33 1.49 3.34
CA PHE A 9 1.24 1.93 2.28
C PHE A 9 0.88 3.30 1.73
N ALA A 10 1.84 3.90 1.03
CA ALA A 10 1.70 5.16 0.32
C ALA A 10 1.91 4.96 -1.19
N ILE A 11 1.12 5.64 -2.01
CA ILE A 11 1.27 5.69 -3.46
C ILE A 11 2.03 6.96 -3.80
N ARG A 12 3.13 6.83 -4.56
CA ARG A 12 4.00 7.95 -4.92
C ARG A 12 4.18 8.08 -6.42
N GLU A 13 4.11 9.31 -6.92
CA GLU A 13 4.35 9.68 -8.31
C GLU A 13 5.23 10.94 -8.33
N GLY A 14 6.29 10.94 -9.16
CA GLY A 14 7.19 12.10 -9.29
C GLY A 14 7.84 12.55 -7.97
N GLY A 15 8.01 11.63 -7.01
CA GLY A 15 8.57 11.95 -5.69
C GLY A 15 7.56 12.48 -4.66
N ARG A 16 6.29 12.70 -5.02
CA ARG A 16 5.23 13.15 -4.10
C ARG A 16 4.25 12.02 -3.77
N THR A 17 3.71 12.02 -2.56
CA THR A 17 2.62 11.12 -2.17
C THR A 17 1.31 11.62 -2.78
N VAL A 18 0.63 10.74 -3.52
CA VAL A 18 -0.65 11.02 -4.17
C VAL A 18 -1.81 10.23 -3.57
N GLY A 19 -1.51 9.25 -2.73
CA GLY A 19 -2.52 8.51 -1.99
C GLY A 19 -1.92 7.65 -0.89
N SER A 20 -2.78 7.11 -0.04
CA SER A 20 -2.43 6.14 1.00
C SER A 20 -3.52 5.11 1.15
N GLY A 21 -3.14 3.89 1.51
CA GLY A 21 -4.06 2.78 1.64
C GLY A 21 -3.64 1.79 2.72
N VAL A 22 -4.53 0.84 2.95
CA VAL A 22 -4.31 -0.33 3.80
C VAL A 22 -4.68 -1.57 3.00
N VAL A 23 -3.86 -2.62 3.09
CA VAL A 23 -4.15 -3.91 2.46
C VAL A 23 -5.37 -4.52 3.14
N SER A 24 -6.44 -4.80 2.38
CA SER A 24 -7.69 -5.34 2.92
C SER A 24 -7.79 -6.86 2.82
N LYS A 25 -7.17 -7.45 1.80
CA LYS A 25 -7.15 -8.90 1.55
C LYS A 25 -5.99 -9.25 0.61
N ILE A 26 -5.26 -10.32 0.92
CA ILE A 26 -4.31 -10.95 -0.02
C ILE A 26 -5.06 -11.86 -1.01
N LEU A 27 -4.75 -11.71 -2.29
CA LEU A 27 -5.19 -12.60 -3.37
C LEU A 27 -3.95 -13.35 -3.90
N GLU A 28 -4.01 -14.68 -4.02
CA GLU A 28 -2.94 -15.56 -4.55
C GLU A 28 -3.08 -15.80 -6.06
#